data_AF-A0AAZ1WZ37-F1
#
_entry.id   AF-A0AAZ1WZ37-F1
#
_cell.length_a   1.000
_cell.length_b   1.000
_cell.length_c   1.000
_cell.angle_alpha   90.00
_cell.angle_beta   90.00
_cell.angle_gamma   90.00
#
_symmetry.space_group_name_H-M   'P 1'
#
loop_
_entity.id
_entity.type
_entity.pdbx_description
1 polymer ?
#
loop_
_entity_poly.entity_id
_entity_poly.type
_entity_poly.pdbx_seq_one_letter_code
_entity_poly.pdbx_strand_id
1 'polypeptide(L)'
;DSPLGQITVTHSAVGGSVSIKCRTSQDVYVYSNNHRLAWYQQKDGVLKMLIHSASTRESGIPARFTGSGSNSDFTLTISGVQAEDAAVYYCQSFHLPNRTHLMD
;
A
#
# COMPACT_ATOMS: atom_id res chain seq x y z
N ASP A 1 -8.62 -2.75 21.84
CA ASP A 1 -8.96 -3.54 20.65
C ASP A 1 -8.68 -2.81 19.36
N SER A 2 -7.44 -2.86 18.88
CA SER A 2 -7.20 -2.70 17.44
C SER A 2 -7.48 -4.07 16.82
N PRO A 3 -8.46 -4.21 15.91
CA PRO A 3 -8.74 -5.50 15.32
C PRO A 3 -7.48 -5.98 14.58
N LEU A 4 -7.06 -7.21 14.86
CA LEU A 4 -6.09 -7.94 14.05
C LEU A 4 -6.51 -7.83 12.58
N GLY A 5 -5.53 -7.57 11.71
CA GLY A 5 -5.69 -7.06 10.34
C GLY A 5 -6.96 -7.50 9.61
N GLN A 6 -7.77 -6.53 9.21
CA GLN A 6 -9.00 -6.78 8.46
C GLN A 6 -8.66 -7.24 7.04
N ILE A 7 -8.93 -8.51 6.74
CA ILE A 7 -8.89 -9.02 5.35
C ILE A 7 -10.09 -8.41 4.61
N THR A 8 -9.81 -7.61 3.59
CA THR A 8 -10.84 -7.01 2.73
C THR A 8 -10.79 -7.67 1.36
N VAL A 9 -11.95 -8.11 0.86
CA VAL A 9 -12.08 -8.63 -0.51
C VAL A 9 -12.59 -7.50 -1.40
N THR A 10 -11.80 -7.16 -2.42
CA THR A 10 -12.17 -6.17 -3.44
C THR A 10 -12.31 -6.87 -4.79
N HIS A 11 -13.37 -6.54 -5.54
CA HIS A 11 -13.61 -7.10 -6.88
C HIS A 11 -13.84 -5.97 -7.89
N SER A 12 -13.48 -6.22 -9.14
CA SER A 12 -13.73 -5.33 -10.28
C SER A 12 -13.82 -6.18 -11.55
N ALA A 13 -14.58 -5.71 -12.53
CA ALA A 13 -14.62 -6.33 -13.84
C ALA A 13 -13.29 -6.12 -14.59
N VAL A 14 -12.98 -7.00 -15.54
CA VAL A 14 -11.84 -6.79 -16.44
C VAL A 14 -12.02 -5.47 -17.20
N GLY A 15 -10.97 -4.66 -17.25
CA GLY A 15 -11.01 -3.29 -17.78
C GLY A 15 -11.53 -2.23 -16.80
N GLY A 16 -12.10 -2.64 -15.67
CA GLY A 16 -12.56 -1.76 -14.60
C GLY A 16 -11.41 -1.18 -13.76
N SER A 17 -11.76 -0.45 -12.70
CA SER A 17 -10.82 0.07 -11.71
C SER A 17 -11.11 -0.53 -10.34
N VAL A 18 -10.09 -0.73 -9.52
CA VAL A 18 -10.23 -1.14 -8.12
C VAL A 18 -9.29 -0.33 -7.23
N SER A 19 -9.77 -0.01 -6.03
CA SER A 19 -8.99 0.68 -5.00
C SER A 19 -8.87 -0.20 -3.75
N ILE A 20 -7.64 -0.39 -3.29
CA ILE A 20 -7.30 -1.20 -2.12
C ILE A 20 -6.80 -0.24 -1.04
N LYS A 21 -7.44 -0.27 0.12
CA LYS A 21 -7.15 0.63 1.23
C LYS A 21 -6.15 0.01 2.21
N CYS A 22 -5.27 0.85 2.74
CA CYS A 22 -4.37 0.52 3.83
C CYS A 22 -4.47 1.61 4.90
N ARG A 23 -4.94 1.24 6.09
CA ARG A 23 -4.98 2.14 7.25
C ARG A 23 -4.06 1.63 8.35
N THR A 24 -3.07 2.43 8.71
CA THR A 24 -2.16 2.14 9.82
C THR A 24 -2.70 2.70 11.14
N SER A 25 -2.23 2.20 12.27
CA SER A 25 -2.66 2.68 13.61
C SER A 25 -2.06 4.03 13.99
N GLN A 26 -0.95 4.41 13.37
CA GLN A 26 -0.22 5.65 13.57
C GLN A 26 0.23 6.20 12.22
N ASP A 27 0.65 7.46 12.19
CA ASP A 27 1.20 8.05 10.98
C ASP A 27 2.50 7.35 10.54
N VAL A 28 2.62 7.12 9.25
CA VAL A 28 3.78 6.49 8.61
C VAL A 28 4.95 7.47 8.62
N TYR A 29 6.15 6.95 8.92
CA TYR A 29 7.35 7.76 8.94
C TYR A 29 7.62 8.45 7.60
N VAL A 30 8.01 9.73 7.65
CA VAL A 30 8.35 10.53 6.48
C VAL A 30 9.85 10.77 6.43
N TYR A 31 10.47 10.50 5.28
CA TYR A 31 11.86 10.85 4.99
C TYR A 31 11.94 11.53 3.63
N SER A 32 12.65 12.65 3.55
CA SER A 32 12.80 13.43 2.31
C SER A 32 11.45 13.69 1.63
N ASN A 33 10.46 14.14 2.41
CA ASN A 33 9.08 14.43 1.99
C ASN A 33 8.26 13.23 1.46
N ASN A 34 8.71 11.99 1.70
CA ASN A 34 8.02 10.78 1.26
C ASN A 34 7.66 9.88 2.45
N HIS A 35 6.41 9.41 2.48
CA HIS A 35 5.97 8.41 3.45
C HIS A 35 6.62 7.05 3.14
N ARG A 36 7.19 6.40 4.14
CA ARG A 36 7.81 5.08 4.04
C ARG A 36 6.77 3.97 4.09
N LEU A 37 5.91 3.97 3.07
CA LEU A 37 4.96 2.92 2.78
C LEU A 37 5.30 2.24 1.44
N ALA A 38 5.19 0.92 1.40
CA ALA A 38 5.33 0.13 0.19
C ALA A 38 4.11 -0.78 -0.01
N TRP A 39 3.79 -1.05 -1.28
CA TRP A 39 2.74 -1.96 -1.73
C TRP A 39 3.36 -3.19 -2.38
N TYR A 40 2.85 -4.36 -2.03
CA TYR A 40 3.29 -5.65 -2.54
C TYR A 40 2.12 -6.44 -3.11
N GLN A 41 2.40 -7.22 -4.14
CA GLN A 41 1.53 -8.26 -4.69
C GLN A 41 2.11 -9.63 -4.33
N GLN A 42 1.30 -10.49 -3.75
CA GLN A 42 1.61 -11.91 -3.57
C GLN A 42 0.73 -12.74 -4.50
N LYS A 43 1.38 -13.49 -5.39
CA LYS A 43 0.72 -14.39 -6.33
C LYS A 43 1.54 -15.65 -6.48
N ASP A 44 0.90 -16.81 -6.39
CA ASP A 44 1.54 -18.12 -6.55
C ASP A 44 2.78 -18.31 -5.64
N GLY A 45 2.72 -17.77 -4.42
CA GLY A 45 3.82 -17.82 -3.45
C GLY A 45 4.94 -16.79 -3.67
N VAL A 46 4.91 -16.04 -4.76
CA VAL A 46 5.92 -15.02 -5.09
C VAL A 46 5.45 -13.64 -4.62
N LEU A 47 6.29 -12.95 -3.85
CA LEU A 47 6.05 -11.58 -3.40
C LEU A 47 6.79 -10.59 -4.30
N LYS A 48 6.08 -9.59 -4.83
CA LYS A 48 6.62 -8.56 -5.73
C LYS A 48 6.29 -7.16 -5.20
N MET A 49 7.28 -6.27 -5.14
CA MET A 49 7.04 -4.86 -4.81
C MET A 49 6.45 -4.13 -6.02
N LEU A 50 5.37 -3.37 -5.80
CA LEU A 50 4.70 -2.59 -6.85
C LEU A 50 5.06 -1.11 -6.77
N ILE A 51 4.98 -0.56 -5.55
CA ILE A 51 5.12 0.87 -5.27
C ILE A 51 5.85 1.00 -3.94
N HIS A 52 6.82 1.91 -3.88
CA HIS A 52 7.52 2.31 -2.67
C HIS A 52 7.37 3.82 -2.45
N SER A 53 7.80 4.34 -1.29
CA SER A 53 7.67 5.77 -0.95
C SER A 53 6.25 6.31 -1.18
N ALA A 54 5.24 5.50 -0.84
CA ALA A 54 3.80 5.70 -1.03
C ALA A 54 3.27 5.83 -2.47
N SER A 55 4.01 6.45 -3.38
CA SER A 55 3.56 6.73 -4.77
C SER A 55 4.60 6.43 -5.85
N THR A 56 5.82 6.07 -5.49
CA THR A 56 6.89 5.78 -6.45
C THR A 56 6.75 4.36 -6.96
N ARG A 57 6.31 4.21 -8.21
CA ARG A 57 6.16 2.90 -8.85
C ARG A 57 7.51 2.28 -9.18
N GLU A 58 7.65 0.98 -8.89
CA GLU A 58 8.88 0.24 -9.16
C GLU A 58 9.10 0.02 -10.67
N SER A 59 10.36 -0.12 -11.09
CA SER A 59 10.68 -0.34 -12.50
C SER A 59 10.04 -1.63 -13.03
N GLY A 60 9.51 -1.58 -14.25
CA GLY A 60 8.82 -2.72 -14.87
C GLY A 60 7.40 -3.00 -14.33
N ILE A 61 6.89 -2.19 -13.40
CA ILE A 61 5.49 -2.27 -12.97
C ILE A 61 4.60 -1.47 -13.95
N PRO A 62 3.47 -2.05 -14.42
CA PRO A 62 2.57 -1.39 -15.36
C PRO A 62 2.03 -0.05 -14.85
N ALA A 63 1.80 0.90 -15.77
CA ALA A 63 1.35 2.25 -15.43
C ALA A 63 -0.01 2.32 -14.73
N ARG A 64 -0.84 1.26 -14.89
CA ARG A 64 -2.13 1.10 -14.24
C ARG A 64 -2.07 1.02 -12.71
N PHE A 65 -0.91 0.64 -12.14
CA PHE A 65 -0.71 0.65 -10.70
C PHE A 65 -0.30 2.04 -10.24
N THR A 66 -1.06 2.62 -9.32
CA THR A 66 -0.81 3.94 -8.74
C THR A 66 -1.06 3.94 -7.24
N GLY A 67 -0.23 4.67 -6.50
CA GLY A 67 -0.29 4.76 -5.05
C GLY A 67 -0.57 6.19 -4.62
N SER A 68 -1.43 6.36 -3.63
CA SER A 68 -1.79 7.66 -3.07
C SER A 68 -2.04 7.58 -1.56
N GLY A 69 -2.14 8.75 -0.93
CA GLY A 69 -2.40 8.88 0.51
C GLY A 69 -1.22 9.47 1.28
N SER A 70 -1.46 9.67 2.58
CA SER A 70 -0.53 10.30 3.51
C SER A 70 -0.89 9.92 4.95
N ASN A 71 0.02 10.22 5.87
CA ASN A 71 -0.15 9.98 7.30
C ASN A 71 -0.44 8.51 7.57
N SER A 72 -1.70 8.15 7.83
CA SER A 72 -2.14 6.80 8.18
C SER A 72 -3.14 6.19 7.20
N ASP A 73 -3.54 6.87 6.11
CA ASP A 73 -4.51 6.37 5.12
C ASP A 73 -3.89 6.38 3.72
N PHE A 74 -3.75 5.19 3.13
CA PHE A 74 -3.14 4.97 1.83
C PHE A 74 -4.03 4.13 0.94
N THR A 75 -3.89 4.34 -0.37
CA THR A 75 -4.67 3.64 -1.39
C THR A 75 -3.76 3.18 -2.52
N LEU A 76 -3.89 1.91 -2.90
CA LEU A 76 -3.42 1.38 -4.17
C LEU A 76 -4.60 1.37 -5.15
N THR A 77 -4.43 1.97 -6.31
CA THR A 77 -5.42 1.92 -7.40
C THR A 77 -4.85 1.15 -8.57
N ILE A 78 -5.64 0.22 -9.09
CA ILE A 78 -5.35 -0.54 -10.30
C ILE A 78 -6.44 -0.19 -11.32
N SER A 79 -6.07 0.56 -12.36
CA SER A 79 -6.98 0.89 -13.46
C SER A 79 -6.86 -0.13 -14.61
N GLY A 80 -7.93 -0.38 -15.35
CA GLY A 80 -7.88 -1.37 -16.43
C GLY A 80 -7.49 -2.76 -15.92
N VAL A 81 -8.14 -3.21 -14.83
CA VAL A 81 -7.87 -4.48 -14.16
C VAL A 81 -7.81 -5.63 -15.16
N GLN A 82 -6.80 -6.49 -15.04
CA GLN A 82 -6.59 -7.66 -15.88
C GLN A 82 -6.71 -8.94 -15.08
N ALA A 83 -6.89 -10.09 -15.75
CA ALA A 83 -7.03 -11.37 -15.08
C ALA A 83 -5.79 -11.72 -14.24
N GLU A 84 -4.60 -11.30 -14.69
CA GLU A 84 -3.36 -11.50 -13.93
C GLU A 84 -3.28 -10.71 -12.63
N ASP A 85 -4.10 -9.67 -12.45
CA ASP A 85 -4.13 -8.83 -11.24
C ASP A 85 -4.90 -9.52 -10.09
N ALA A 86 -5.51 -10.70 -10.31
CA ALA A 86 -6.05 -11.52 -9.24
C ALA A 86 -4.92 -12.04 -8.32
N ALA A 87 -4.77 -11.43 -7.15
CA ALA A 87 -3.69 -11.69 -6.20
C ALA A 87 -4.06 -11.18 -4.79
N VAL A 88 -3.21 -11.48 -3.80
CA VAL A 88 -3.28 -10.83 -2.47
C VAL A 88 -2.38 -9.61 -2.47
N TYR A 89 -2.87 -8.49 -1.94
CA TYR A 89 -2.14 -7.24 -1.87
C TYR A 89 -1.86 -6.85 -0.42
N TYR A 90 -0.63 -6.43 -0.15
CA TYR A 90 -0.20 -6.00 1.18
C TYR A 90 0.38 -4.59 1.11
N CYS A 91 0.13 -3.82 2.16
CA CYS A 91 0.91 -2.63 2.44
C CYS A 91 1.85 -2.91 3.62
N GLN A 92 3.04 -2.34 3.56
CA GLN A 92 4.00 -2.35 4.67
C GLN A 92 4.43 -0.91 4.93
N SER A 93 4.33 -0.48 6.19
CA SER A 93 4.82 0.81 6.63
C SER A 93 6.03 0.65 7.55
N PHE A 94 6.93 1.62 7.48
CA PHE A 94 7.94 1.83 8.51
C PHE A 94 7.43 2.88 9.51
N HIS A 95 7.44 2.52 10.79
CA HIS A 95 7.17 3.43 11.89
C HIS A 95 8.42 3.54 12.76
N LEU A 96 8.79 4.76 13.14
CA LEU A 96 9.76 4.94 14.22
C LEU A 96 9.05 4.69 15.55
N PRO A 97 9.66 3.96 16.51
CA PRO A 97 9.11 3.86 17.86
C PRO A 97 8.95 5.27 18.45
N ASN A 98 7.71 5.62 18.77
CA ASN A 98 7.20 6.86 19.37
C ASN A 98 8.17 8.05 19.52
N ARG A 99 7.89 9.16 18.81
CA ARG A 99 8.17 10.51 19.34
C ARG A 99 7.14 10.88 20.41
N THR A 100 7.05 10.14 21.49
CA THR A 100 6.48 10.70 22.72
C THR A 100 7.60 11.46 23.40
N HIS A 101 7.47 12.79 23.44
CA HIS A 101 8.23 13.76 24.25
C HIS A 101 9.41 13.17 25.05
N LEU A 102 10.63 13.39 24.55
CA LEU A 102 11.78 13.61 25.42
C LEU A 102 12.23 15.06 25.18
N MET A 103 11.54 15.97 25.86
CA MET A 103 12.26 17.04 26.55
C MET A 103 12.35 16.58 28.00
N ASP A 104 13.47 15.95 28.32
CA ASP A 104 14.16 16.20 29.59
C ASP A 104 15.48 16.88 29.22
#